data_AF-A0A1F0NPL4-F1
#
_entry.id   AF-A0A1F0NPL4-F1
#
_cell.length_a   1.000
_cell.length_b   1.000
_cell.length_c   1.000
_cell.angle_alpha   90.00
_cell.angle_beta   90.00
_cell.angle_gamma   90.00
#
_symmetry.space_group_name_H-M   'P 1'
#
loop_
_entity.id
_entity.type
_entity.pdbx_description
1 polymer ?
#
loop_
_entity_poly.entity_id
_entity_poly.type
_entity_poly.pdbx_seq_one_letter_code
_entity_poly.pdbx_strand_id
1 'polypeptide(L)'
;MNEYKGISMFKVSKEQHRRLLVSLWVMVVLTVIRSCILPLLPIFAGISHSILLQFLAESPILTIVLDAAVVVCECVILNELRVALRRIAHWGQWICVVVMVGLALEFISNSVFIWFESDPTFYFSTPSVILSYLQKGSSYLLFGAWFVLVCILSFTFSGRLKDTGLALLALLIMKNVGEFVFTTSFNRRLVVENSLVGVILFFVSLLFYYYIYKCFETTKDPQE
;
A
#
# COMPACT_ATOMS: atom_id res chain seq x y z
N MET A 1 -15.08 20.60 23.92
CA MET A 1 -15.29 20.98 22.50
C MET A 1 -13.98 20.68 21.79
N ASN A 2 -13.92 19.69 20.88
CA ASN A 2 -12.65 19.25 20.27
C ASN A 2 -12.03 20.41 19.47
N GLU A 3 -10.86 20.88 19.88
CA GLU A 3 -10.11 22.00 19.25
C GLU A 3 -9.83 21.78 17.75
N TYR A 4 -9.91 20.53 17.28
CA TYR A 4 -9.61 20.13 15.90
C TYR A 4 -10.83 20.14 14.97
N LYS A 5 -12.03 20.40 15.52
CA LYS A 5 -13.30 20.40 14.79
C LYS A 5 -13.40 21.68 13.96
N GLY A 6 -12.94 21.62 12.71
CA GLY A 6 -12.94 22.76 11.77
C GLY A 6 -11.86 22.71 10.69
N ILE A 7 -10.84 21.87 10.87
CA ILE A 7 -9.80 21.67 9.86
C ILE A 7 -10.39 20.85 8.70
N SER A 8 -10.41 21.46 7.51
CA SER A 8 -10.95 20.86 6.28
C SER A 8 -9.88 20.21 5.40
N MET A 9 -8.61 20.58 5.57
CA MET A 9 -7.42 20.13 4.84
C MET A 9 -6.13 20.35 5.63
N PHE A 10 -5.10 19.55 5.33
CA PHE A 10 -3.73 19.75 5.81
C PHE A 10 -2.95 20.69 4.89
N LYS A 11 -2.56 21.84 5.43
CA LYS A 11 -1.75 22.84 4.73
C LYS A 11 -0.27 22.42 4.71
N VAL A 12 0.31 22.34 3.52
CA VAL A 12 1.72 21.97 3.28
C VAL A 12 2.40 22.92 2.31
N SER A 13 3.73 22.97 2.34
CA SER A 13 4.52 23.76 1.38
C SER A 13 4.40 23.21 -0.05
N LYS A 14 4.70 24.05 -1.05
CA LYS A 14 4.75 23.68 -2.47
C LYS A 14 5.71 22.51 -2.73
N GLU A 15 6.85 22.50 -2.06
CA GLU A 15 7.83 21.41 -2.14
C GLU A 15 7.29 20.10 -1.58
N GLN A 16 6.67 20.12 -0.39
CA GLN A 16 6.05 18.94 0.21
C GLN A 16 4.93 18.37 -0.66
N HIS A 17 4.07 19.25 -1.20
CA HIS A 17 3.01 18.84 -2.10
C HIS A 17 3.55 18.20 -3.39
N ARG A 18 4.63 18.77 -3.96
CA ARG A 18 5.32 18.17 -5.11
C ARG A 18 5.91 16.81 -4.78
N ARG A 19 6.53 16.63 -3.61
CA ARG A 19 7.05 15.32 -3.17
C ARG A 19 5.94 14.29 -3.08
N LEU A 20 4.81 14.63 -2.46
CA LEU A 20 3.64 13.76 -2.37
C LEU A 20 3.12 13.34 -3.75
N LEU A 21 3.00 14.30 -4.67
CA LEU A 21 2.56 14.03 -6.04
C LEU A 21 3.53 13.11 -6.76
N VAL A 22 4.84 13.36 -6.66
CA VAL A 22 5.88 12.52 -7.27
C VAL A 22 5.85 11.10 -6.68
N SER A 23 5.78 10.95 -5.36
CA SER A 23 5.68 9.63 -4.72
C SER A 23 4.45 8.87 -5.17
N LEU A 24 3.32 9.55 -5.32
CA LEU A 24 2.09 8.93 -5.84
C LEU A 24 2.27 8.46 -7.29
N TRP A 25 2.85 9.28 -8.17
CA TRP A 25 3.12 8.88 -9.56
C TRP A 25 4.14 7.75 -9.66
N VAL A 26 5.22 7.79 -8.88
CA VAL A 26 6.22 6.71 -8.85
C VAL A 26 5.57 5.41 -8.41
N MET A 27 4.75 5.44 -7.36
CA MET A 27 3.99 4.28 -6.91
C MET A 27 3.07 3.73 -8.02
N VAL A 28 2.35 4.60 -8.75
CA VAL A 28 1.52 4.19 -9.90
C VAL A 28 2.37 3.50 -10.97
N VAL A 29 3.48 4.12 -11.38
CA VAL A 29 4.36 3.60 -12.44
C VAL A 29 4.98 2.25 -12.04
N LEU A 30 5.55 2.16 -10.84
CA LEU A 30 6.16 0.93 -10.33
C LEU A 30 5.15 -0.21 -10.24
N THR A 31 3.93 0.10 -9.81
CA THR A 31 2.91 -0.93 -9.69
C THR A 31 2.38 -1.36 -11.06
N VAL A 32 2.26 -0.45 -12.04
CA VAL A 32 1.97 -0.83 -13.44
C VAL A 32 3.07 -1.72 -14.02
N ILE A 33 4.34 -1.39 -13.77
CA ILE A 33 5.47 -2.24 -14.17
C ILE A 33 5.30 -3.63 -13.56
N ARG A 34 5.06 -3.72 -12.25
CA ARG A 34 4.89 -4.98 -11.53
C ARG A 34 3.69 -5.80 -12.02
N SER A 35 2.53 -5.19 -12.17
CA SER A 35 1.27 -5.91 -12.42
C SER A 35 0.97 -6.16 -13.90
N CYS A 36 1.50 -5.32 -14.80
CA CYS A 36 1.19 -5.42 -16.23
C CYS A 36 2.40 -5.80 -17.07
N ILE A 37 3.59 -5.26 -16.78
CA ILE A 37 4.78 -5.46 -17.63
C ILE A 37 5.52 -6.72 -17.22
N LEU A 38 5.76 -6.90 -15.92
CA LEU A 38 6.53 -8.03 -15.38
C LEU A 38 5.94 -9.39 -15.79
N PRO A 39 4.61 -9.63 -15.74
CA PRO A 39 4.02 -10.89 -16.15
C PRO A 39 4.10 -11.17 -17.66
N LEU A 40 4.33 -10.13 -18.48
CA LEU A 40 4.47 -10.27 -19.94
C LEU A 40 5.91 -10.56 -20.38
N LEU A 41 6.91 -10.27 -19.54
CA LEU A 41 8.33 -10.50 -19.85
C LEU A 41 8.63 -11.96 -20.26
N PRO A 42 8.12 -13.01 -19.59
CA PRO A 42 8.37 -14.39 -20.01
C PRO A 42 7.86 -14.69 -21.43
N ILE A 43 6.71 -14.12 -21.80
CA ILE A 43 6.08 -14.31 -23.12
C ILE A 43 6.95 -13.66 -24.20
N PHE A 44 7.38 -12.41 -23.98
CA PHE A 44 8.28 -11.72 -24.89
C PHE A 44 9.66 -12.39 -24.97
N ALA A 45 10.14 -12.97 -23.87
CA ALA A 45 11.43 -13.66 -23.84
C ALA A 45 11.38 -14.93 -24.71
N GLY A 46 10.27 -15.68 -24.61
CA GLY A 46 10.01 -16.84 -25.46
C GLY A 46 9.90 -16.50 -26.94
N ILE A 47 9.26 -15.37 -27.29
CA ILE A 47 9.13 -14.91 -28.70
C ILE A 47 10.46 -14.40 -29.26
N SER A 48 11.25 -13.69 -28.45
CA SER A 48 12.49 -13.04 -28.89
C SER A 48 13.75 -13.91 -28.75
N HIS A 49 13.62 -15.09 -28.14
CA HIS A 49 14.76 -15.92 -27.69
C HIS A 49 15.80 -15.14 -26.86
N SER A 50 15.36 -14.09 -26.17
CA SER A 50 16.24 -13.21 -25.41
C SER A 50 16.51 -13.78 -24.03
N ILE A 51 17.72 -14.30 -23.85
CA ILE A 51 18.22 -14.82 -22.57
C ILE A 51 18.21 -13.72 -21.49
N LEU A 52 18.51 -12.48 -21.87
CA LEU A 52 18.49 -11.34 -20.96
C LEU A 52 17.07 -11.07 -20.44
N LEU A 53 16.07 -11.12 -21.32
CA LEU A 53 14.68 -10.88 -20.95
C LEU A 53 14.13 -12.00 -20.07
N GLN A 54 14.55 -13.24 -20.34
CA GLN A 54 14.20 -14.40 -19.52
C GLN A 54 14.81 -14.30 -18.11
N PHE A 55 16.09 -13.93 -18.01
CA PHE A 55 16.75 -13.69 -16.73
C PHE A 55 16.05 -12.59 -15.91
N LEU A 56 15.63 -11.50 -16.55
CA LEU A 56 14.87 -10.43 -15.90
C LEU A 56 13.48 -10.91 -15.43
N ALA A 57 12.82 -11.76 -16.22
CA ALA A 57 11.48 -12.27 -15.91
C ALA A 57 11.48 -13.25 -14.73
N GLU A 58 12.53 -14.06 -14.59
CA GLU A 58 12.65 -15.10 -13.57
C GLU A 58 13.39 -14.60 -12.31
N SER A 59 13.93 -13.38 -12.32
CA SER A 59 14.72 -12.86 -11.20
C SER A 59 13.84 -12.41 -10.03
N PRO A 60 13.92 -13.05 -8.85
CA PRO A 60 13.20 -12.62 -7.65
C PRO A 60 13.68 -11.24 -7.17
N ILE A 61 14.92 -10.86 -7.50
CA ILE A 61 15.53 -9.58 -7.10
C ILE A 61 14.76 -8.41 -7.71
N LEU A 62 14.34 -8.51 -8.98
CA LEU A 62 13.61 -7.44 -9.65
C LEU A 62 12.27 -7.18 -8.95
N THR A 63 11.54 -8.24 -8.63
CA THR A 63 10.26 -8.16 -7.88
C THR A 63 10.46 -7.54 -6.50
N ILE A 64 11.49 -7.98 -5.75
CA ILE A 64 11.81 -7.44 -4.43
C ILE A 64 12.17 -5.95 -4.51
N VAL A 65 12.95 -5.53 -5.49
CA VAL A 65 13.34 -4.12 -5.66
C VAL A 65 12.14 -3.24 -6.02
N LEU A 66 11.25 -3.71 -6.90
CA LEU A 66 10.01 -2.99 -7.23
C LEU A 66 9.12 -2.84 -5.98
N ASP A 67 8.98 -3.89 -5.19
CA ASP A 67 8.15 -3.89 -3.98
C ASP A 67 8.73 -2.97 -2.90
N ALA A 68 10.05 -3.00 -2.72
CA ALA A 68 10.74 -2.08 -1.82
C ALA A 68 10.49 -0.62 -2.22
N ALA A 69 10.58 -0.31 -3.51
CA ALA A 69 10.39 1.05 -4.02
C ALA A 69 8.94 1.54 -3.84
N VAL A 70 7.95 0.67 -4.00
CA VAL A 70 6.54 0.96 -3.69
C VAL A 70 6.38 1.28 -2.19
N VAL A 71 6.88 0.42 -1.31
CA VAL A 71 6.79 0.58 0.16
C VAL A 71 7.47 1.87 0.61
N VAL A 72 8.60 2.24 0.01
CA VAL A 72 9.27 3.51 0.29
C VAL A 72 8.39 4.70 -0.10
N CYS A 73 7.73 4.65 -1.26
CA CYS A 73 6.82 5.72 -1.69
C CYS A 73 5.61 5.85 -0.75
N GLU A 74 5.02 4.72 -0.33
CA GLU A 74 3.95 4.68 0.65
C GLU A 74 4.39 5.30 1.99
N CYS A 75 5.59 4.96 2.46
CA CYS A 75 6.17 5.53 3.67
C CYS A 75 6.44 7.03 3.56
N VAL A 76 6.82 7.56 2.39
CA VAL A 76 6.97 9.01 2.18
C VAL A 76 5.63 9.72 2.35
N ILE A 77 4.55 9.19 1.77
CA ILE A 77 3.19 9.73 1.90
C ILE A 77 2.73 9.69 3.36
N LEU A 78 2.92 8.54 4.01
CA LEU A 78 2.60 8.34 5.42
C LEU A 78 3.41 9.23 6.36
N ASN A 79 4.66 9.52 6.03
CA ASN A 79 5.49 10.42 6.82
C ASN A 79 5.00 11.87 6.75
N GLU A 80 4.56 12.35 5.59
CA GLU A 80 3.96 13.69 5.49
C GLU A 80 2.62 13.74 6.26
N LEU A 81 1.82 12.67 6.20
CA LEU A 81 0.61 12.53 7.02
C LEU A 81 0.93 12.53 8.52
N ARG A 82 1.99 11.81 8.93
CA ARG A 82 2.51 11.82 10.30
C ARG A 82 2.87 13.23 10.74
N VAL A 83 3.59 13.99 9.92
CA VAL A 83 4.02 15.37 10.26
C VAL A 83 2.81 16.30 10.36
N ALA A 84 1.83 16.17 9.46
CA ALA A 84 0.59 16.93 9.53
C ALA A 84 -0.21 16.59 10.80
N LEU A 85 -0.38 15.30 11.08
CA LEU A 85 -1.06 14.82 12.29
C LEU A 85 -0.30 15.17 13.56
N ARG A 86 1.03 15.20 13.58
CA ARG A 86 1.82 15.59 14.77
C ARG A 86 1.45 16.96 15.30
N ARG A 87 1.11 17.90 14.42
CA ARG A 87 0.74 19.27 14.79
C ARG A 87 -0.66 19.37 15.42
N ILE A 88 -1.47 18.32 15.30
CA ILE A 88 -2.92 18.38 15.52
C ILE A 88 -3.43 17.23 16.41
N ALA A 89 -2.83 16.05 16.37
CA ALA A 89 -3.21 14.88 17.13
C ALA A 89 -1.96 14.07 17.49
N HIS A 90 -1.46 14.26 18.73
CA HIS A 90 -0.25 13.59 19.22
C HIS A 90 -0.31 12.06 19.09
N TRP A 91 -1.50 11.45 19.15
CA TRP A 91 -1.70 10.01 18.98
C TRP A 91 -1.72 9.57 17.51
N GLY A 92 -2.20 10.42 16.60
CA GLY A 92 -2.29 10.11 15.16
C GLY A 92 -0.93 9.87 14.52
N GLN A 93 0.11 10.58 14.96
CA GLN A 93 1.47 10.39 14.46
C GLN A 93 2.00 8.96 14.75
N TRP A 94 1.68 8.40 15.92
CA TRP A 94 2.16 7.08 16.33
C TRP A 94 1.48 5.99 15.52
N ILE A 95 0.21 6.17 15.18
CA ILE A 95 -0.51 5.24 14.31
C ILE A 95 0.11 5.22 12.91
N CYS A 96 0.48 6.37 12.34
CA CYS A 96 1.25 6.38 11.08
C CYS A 96 2.57 5.62 11.17
N VAL A 97 3.28 5.71 12.31
CA VAL A 97 4.51 4.94 12.54
C VAL A 97 4.23 3.44 12.58
N VAL A 98 3.17 3.01 13.29
CA VAL A 98 2.75 1.61 13.33
C VAL A 98 2.41 1.09 11.93
N VAL A 99 1.70 1.88 11.11
CA VAL A 99 1.42 1.53 9.71
C VAL A 99 2.72 1.36 8.91
N MET A 100 3.66 2.31 8.97
CA MET A 100 4.93 2.21 8.26
C MET A 100 5.75 0.98 8.67
N VAL A 101 5.79 0.66 9.97
CA VAL A 101 6.45 -0.55 10.48
C VAL A 101 5.76 -1.81 9.98
N GLY A 102 4.42 -1.83 9.97
CA GLY A 102 3.65 -2.94 9.43
C GLY A 102 3.92 -3.18 7.95
N LEU A 103 3.98 -2.11 7.12
CA LEU A 103 4.31 -2.22 5.70
C LEU A 103 5.71 -2.80 5.49
N ALA A 104 6.69 -2.38 6.30
CA ALA A 104 8.04 -2.92 6.25
C ALA A 104 8.10 -4.40 6.64
N LEU A 105 7.35 -4.82 7.68
CA LEU A 105 7.28 -6.22 8.10
C LEU A 105 6.60 -7.11 7.05
N GLU A 106 5.52 -6.63 6.46
CA GLU A 106 4.82 -7.31 5.36
C GLU A 106 5.75 -7.44 4.13
N PHE A 107 6.48 -6.39 3.79
CA PHE A 107 7.50 -6.43 2.73
C PHE A 107 8.61 -7.45 3.00
N ILE A 108 9.21 -7.43 4.21
CA ILE A 108 10.31 -8.34 4.56
C ILE A 108 9.82 -9.78 4.49
N SER A 109 8.66 -10.07 5.09
CA SER A 109 8.11 -11.42 5.09
C SER A 109 7.74 -11.92 3.69
N ASN A 110 7.12 -11.07 2.86
CA ASN A 110 6.83 -11.40 1.46
C ASN A 110 8.11 -11.60 0.63
N SER A 111 9.15 -10.80 0.87
CA SER A 111 10.44 -10.95 0.20
C SER A 111 11.11 -12.28 0.51
N VAL A 112 11.03 -12.73 1.77
CA VAL A 112 11.52 -14.05 2.18
C VAL A 112 10.74 -15.15 1.45
N PHE A 113 9.42 -15.04 1.34
CA PHE A 113 8.62 -16.00 0.57
C PHE A 113 8.99 -16.03 -0.92
N ILE A 114 9.13 -14.88 -1.56
CA ILE A 114 9.55 -14.78 -2.97
C ILE A 114 10.93 -15.41 -3.18
N TRP A 115 11.85 -15.22 -2.23
CA TRP A 115 13.20 -15.77 -2.32
C TRP A 115 13.23 -17.30 -2.24
N PHE A 116 12.33 -17.90 -1.45
CA PHE A 116 12.25 -19.35 -1.26
C PHE A 116 11.14 -20.03 -2.06
N GLU A 117 10.44 -19.30 -2.95
CA GLU A 117 9.31 -19.82 -3.73
C GLU A 117 9.68 -21.04 -4.59
N SER A 118 10.91 -21.07 -5.10
CA SER A 118 11.43 -22.20 -5.89
C SER A 118 11.83 -23.43 -5.07
N ASP A 119 11.84 -23.36 -3.74
CA ASP A 119 12.21 -24.48 -2.86
C ASP A 119 10.95 -25.14 -2.25
N PRO A 120 10.51 -26.29 -2.77
CA PRO A 120 9.32 -26.97 -2.27
C PRO A 120 9.49 -27.47 -0.82
N THR A 121 10.73 -27.67 -0.35
CA THR A 121 10.99 -28.12 1.04
C THR A 121 10.74 -27.01 2.05
N PHE A 122 10.84 -25.74 1.63
CA PHE A 122 10.55 -24.59 2.47
C PHE A 122 9.09 -24.60 2.94
N TYR A 123 8.14 -24.90 2.05
CA TYR A 123 6.70 -24.88 2.37
C TYR A 123 6.25 -25.88 3.43
N PHE A 124 7.01 -26.95 3.66
CA PHE A 124 6.72 -27.96 4.69
C PHE A 124 7.58 -27.81 5.96
N SER A 125 8.45 -26.80 5.99
CA SER A 125 9.37 -26.55 7.09
C SER A 125 8.72 -25.79 8.24
N THR A 126 9.17 -26.01 9.48
CA THR A 126 8.72 -25.22 10.65
C THR A 126 8.93 -23.70 10.47
N PRO A 127 10.04 -23.22 9.85
CA PRO A 127 10.23 -21.80 9.54
C PRO A 127 9.14 -21.18 8.65
N SER A 128 8.65 -21.87 7.62
CA SER A 128 7.60 -21.31 6.74
C SER A 128 6.25 -21.20 7.45
N VAL A 129 5.95 -22.16 8.34
CA VAL A 129 4.76 -22.09 9.21
C VAL A 129 4.84 -20.87 10.13
N ILE A 130 5.98 -20.67 10.81
CA ILE A 130 6.22 -19.49 11.66
C ILE A 130 6.08 -18.20 10.85
N LEU A 131 6.69 -18.14 9.67
CA LEU A 131 6.63 -16.99 8.78
C LEU A 131 5.19 -16.68 8.33
N SER A 132 4.39 -17.71 8.03
CA SER A 132 2.98 -17.54 7.65
C SER A 132 2.11 -17.00 8.79
N TYR A 133 2.40 -17.39 10.04
CA TYR A 133 1.73 -16.80 11.21
C TYR A 133 2.17 -15.36 11.45
N LEU A 134 3.45 -15.06 11.24
CA LEU A 134 3.98 -13.71 11.35
C LEU A 134 3.37 -12.78 10.30
N GLN A 135 3.21 -13.25 9.05
CA GLN A 135 2.50 -12.55 7.99
C GLN A 135 1.06 -12.23 8.41
N LYS A 136 0.28 -13.25 8.80
CA LYS A 136 -1.10 -13.04 9.28
C LYS A 136 -1.18 -12.02 10.41
N GLY A 137 -0.31 -12.15 11.40
CA GLY A 137 -0.22 -11.20 12.52
C GLY A 137 0.10 -9.77 12.05
N SER A 138 1.05 -9.62 11.14
CA SER A 138 1.43 -8.33 10.56
C SER A 138 0.29 -7.70 9.76
N SER A 139 -0.43 -8.49 8.96
CA SER A 139 -1.59 -8.03 8.19
C SER A 139 -2.72 -7.55 9.10
N TYR A 140 -3.02 -8.27 10.19
CA TYR A 140 -4.04 -7.84 11.16
C TYR A 140 -3.64 -6.55 11.89
N LEU A 141 -2.38 -6.43 12.28
CA LEU A 141 -1.86 -5.23 12.92
C LEU A 141 -1.93 -4.03 11.96
N LEU A 142 -1.51 -4.21 10.71
CA LEU A 142 -1.59 -3.19 9.67
C LEU A 142 -3.03 -2.75 9.43
N PHE A 143 -3.95 -3.71 9.31
CA PHE A 143 -5.38 -3.44 9.16
C PHE A 143 -5.93 -2.64 10.35
N GLY A 144 -5.63 -3.06 11.58
CA GLY A 144 -6.05 -2.35 12.79
C GLY A 144 -5.51 -0.92 12.82
N ALA A 145 -4.23 -0.73 12.48
CA ALA A 145 -3.60 0.58 12.46
C ALA A 145 -4.24 1.51 11.40
N TRP A 146 -4.49 0.99 10.19
CA TRP A 146 -5.21 1.74 9.17
C TRP A 146 -6.64 2.08 9.58
N PHE A 147 -7.37 1.14 10.18
CA PHE A 147 -8.73 1.37 10.66
C PHE A 147 -8.78 2.50 11.68
N VAL A 148 -7.86 2.52 12.65
CA VAL A 148 -7.78 3.59 13.65
C VAL A 148 -7.43 4.93 12.98
N LEU A 149 -6.48 4.96 12.04
CA LEU A 149 -6.09 6.17 11.32
C LEU A 149 -7.28 6.77 10.56
N VAL A 150 -8.04 5.93 9.87
CA VAL A 150 -9.23 6.32 9.11
C VAL A 150 -10.35 6.80 10.03
N CYS A 151 -10.55 6.16 11.18
CA CYS A 151 -11.46 6.64 12.21
C CYS A 151 -11.06 8.04 12.72
N ILE A 152 -9.77 8.27 12.97
CA ILE A 152 -9.27 9.59 13.36
C ILE A 152 -9.63 10.62 12.28
N LEU A 153 -9.38 10.31 11.00
CA LEU A 153 -9.69 11.21 9.89
C LEU A 153 -11.19 11.52 9.80
N SER A 154 -12.04 10.51 9.96
CA SER A 154 -13.49 10.61 9.80
C SER A 154 -14.20 11.30 10.96
N PHE A 155 -13.75 11.06 12.20
CA PHE A 155 -14.45 11.53 13.40
C PHE A 155 -13.83 12.78 14.04
N THR A 156 -12.55 13.06 13.76
CA THR A 156 -11.84 14.21 14.37
C THR A 156 -11.92 15.47 13.52
N PHE A 157 -11.88 15.33 12.19
CA PHE A 157 -11.84 16.46 11.25
C PHE A 157 -13.20 16.75 10.60
N SER A 158 -13.26 17.82 9.81
CA SER A 158 -14.47 18.30 9.14
C SER A 158 -14.25 18.46 7.63
N GLY A 159 -15.33 18.69 6.87
CA GLY A 159 -15.29 18.93 5.43
C GLY A 159 -14.57 17.82 4.66
N ARG A 160 -13.68 18.21 3.74
CA ARG A 160 -13.00 17.28 2.83
C ARG A 160 -12.18 16.21 3.53
N LEU A 161 -11.55 16.48 4.67
CA LEU A 161 -10.84 15.46 5.45
C LEU A 161 -11.78 14.38 5.98
N LYS A 162 -12.96 14.76 6.45
CA LYS A 162 -13.98 13.81 6.90
C LYS A 162 -14.50 12.95 5.74
N ASP A 163 -14.84 13.58 4.61
CA ASP A 163 -15.31 12.87 3.42
C ASP A 163 -14.25 11.88 2.90
N THR A 164 -12.99 12.31 2.92
CA THR A 164 -11.84 11.48 2.57
C THR A 164 -11.64 10.34 3.56
N GLY A 165 -11.77 10.58 4.86
CA GLY A 165 -11.76 9.54 5.88
C GLY A 165 -12.85 8.49 5.65
N LEU A 166 -14.08 8.92 5.36
CA LEU A 166 -15.18 8.00 5.05
C LEU A 166 -14.93 7.19 3.77
N ALA A 167 -14.37 7.81 2.73
CA ALA A 167 -13.97 7.11 1.51
C ALA A 167 -12.88 6.07 1.79
N LEU A 168 -11.86 6.42 2.60
CA LEU A 168 -10.83 5.47 3.04
C LEU A 168 -11.42 4.33 3.87
N LEU A 169 -12.43 4.60 4.69
CA LEU A 169 -13.12 3.58 5.48
C LEU A 169 -13.85 2.59 4.57
N ALA A 170 -14.58 3.11 3.58
CA ALA A 170 -15.25 2.27 2.59
C ALA A 170 -14.24 1.42 1.80
N LEU A 171 -13.11 1.99 1.38
CA LEU A 171 -12.04 1.27 0.69
C LEU A 171 -11.41 0.18 1.58
N LEU A 172 -11.19 0.47 2.86
CA LEU A 172 -10.65 -0.50 3.82
C LEU A 172 -11.60 -1.68 4.06
N ILE A 173 -12.89 -1.39 4.19
CA ILE A 173 -13.93 -2.41 4.34
C ILE A 173 -14.05 -3.22 3.05
N MET A 174 -14.07 -2.57 1.88
CA MET A 174 -14.10 -3.26 0.59
C MET A 174 -12.88 -4.16 0.38
N LYS A 175 -11.69 -3.73 0.80
CA LYS A 175 -10.48 -4.57 0.76
C LYS A 175 -10.68 -5.84 1.60
N ASN A 176 -11.12 -5.69 2.85
CA ASN A 176 -11.24 -6.81 3.79
C ASN A 176 -12.42 -7.75 3.50
N VAL A 177 -13.61 -7.19 3.24
CA VAL A 177 -14.80 -7.96 2.86
C VAL A 177 -14.62 -8.56 1.47
N GLY A 178 -14.03 -7.81 0.53
CA GLY A 178 -13.69 -8.31 -0.79
C GLY A 178 -12.78 -9.53 -0.69
N GLU A 179 -11.63 -9.41 -0.01
CA GLU A 179 -10.69 -10.52 0.16
C GLU A 179 -11.34 -11.74 0.83
N PHE A 180 -12.16 -11.55 1.87
CA PHE A 180 -12.90 -12.64 2.51
C PHE A 180 -13.95 -13.28 1.58
N VAL A 181 -14.75 -12.49 0.86
CA VAL A 181 -15.78 -12.98 -0.06
C VAL A 181 -15.13 -13.70 -1.23
N PHE A 182 -14.02 -13.18 -1.77
CA PHE A 182 -13.29 -13.82 -2.86
C PHE A 182 -12.66 -15.15 -2.41
N THR A 183 -12.01 -15.18 -1.25
CA THR A 183 -11.37 -16.42 -0.72
C THR A 183 -12.38 -17.51 -0.36
N THR A 184 -13.56 -17.14 0.15
CA THR A 184 -14.61 -18.10 0.54
C THR A 184 -15.48 -18.55 -0.64
N SER A 185 -15.79 -17.66 -1.58
CA SER A 185 -16.67 -17.96 -2.72
C SER A 185 -15.93 -18.69 -3.86
N PHE A 186 -14.64 -18.42 -4.06
CA PHE A 186 -13.84 -19.00 -5.14
C PHE A 186 -12.95 -20.15 -4.69
N ASN A 187 -13.39 -20.86 -3.66
CA ASN A 187 -12.76 -22.10 -3.24
C ASN A 187 -12.69 -23.03 -4.48
N ARG A 188 -11.50 -23.12 -5.10
CA ARG A 188 -11.04 -24.15 -6.05
C ARG A 188 -11.03 -23.88 -7.58
N ARG A 189 -11.13 -22.66 -8.12
CA ARG A 189 -10.96 -22.46 -9.60
C ARG A 189 -9.96 -21.37 -10.02
N LEU A 190 -8.97 -21.85 -10.78
CA LEU A 190 -8.19 -21.19 -11.85
C LEU A 190 -7.44 -19.88 -11.55
N VAL A 191 -6.13 -19.94 -11.85
CA VAL A 191 -5.10 -18.87 -11.90
C VAL A 191 -5.57 -17.55 -12.55
N VAL A 192 -6.59 -17.57 -13.41
CA VAL A 192 -7.18 -16.40 -14.08
C VAL A 192 -8.06 -15.55 -13.13
N GLU A 193 -8.65 -16.14 -12.10
CA GLU A 193 -9.50 -15.40 -11.14
C GLU A 193 -8.65 -14.68 -10.08
N ASN A 194 -7.49 -15.23 -9.72
CA ASN A 194 -6.50 -14.55 -8.87
C ASN A 194 -5.93 -13.28 -9.51
N SER A 195 -5.84 -13.21 -10.86
CA SER A 195 -5.31 -12.03 -11.54
C SER A 195 -6.30 -10.85 -11.53
N LEU A 196 -7.61 -11.10 -11.72
CA LEU A 196 -8.64 -10.05 -11.63
C LEU A 196 -8.78 -9.49 -10.22
N VAL A 197 -8.77 -10.36 -9.20
CA VAL A 197 -8.78 -9.93 -7.79
C VAL A 197 -7.55 -9.11 -7.47
N GLY A 198 -6.36 -9.53 -7.95
CA GLY A 198 -5.13 -8.76 -7.83
C GLY A 198 -5.21 -7.37 -8.46
N VAL A 199 -5.82 -7.25 -9.65
CA VAL A 199 -6.04 -5.96 -10.32
C VAL A 199 -7.03 -5.07 -9.56
N ILE A 200 -8.10 -5.63 -9.01
CA ILE A 200 -9.06 -4.86 -8.20
C ILE A 200 -8.40 -4.34 -6.92
N LEU A 201 -7.68 -5.21 -6.20
CA LEU A 201 -6.95 -4.84 -4.99
C LEU A 201 -5.88 -3.78 -5.29
N PHE A 202 -5.25 -3.84 -6.47
CA PHE A 202 -4.35 -2.81 -6.97
C PHE A 202 -5.03 -1.44 -7.07
N PHE A 203 -6.16 -1.34 -7.79
CA PHE A 203 -6.90 -0.08 -7.92
C PHE A 203 -7.39 0.43 -6.56
N VAL A 204 -7.81 -0.45 -5.67
CA VAL A 204 -8.22 -0.09 -4.31
C VAL A 204 -7.04 0.51 -3.52
N SER A 205 -5.85 -0.10 -3.59
CA SER A 205 -4.64 0.43 -2.93
C SER A 205 -4.24 1.80 -3.47
N LEU A 206 -4.27 1.97 -4.79
CA LEU A 206 -3.95 3.24 -5.45
C LEU A 206 -4.94 4.35 -5.05
N LEU A 207 -6.24 4.03 -5.07
CA LEU A 207 -7.28 4.95 -4.59
C LEU A 207 -7.06 5.32 -3.14
N PHE A 208 -6.65 4.37 -2.30
CA PHE A 208 -6.38 4.61 -0.89
C PHE A 208 -5.31 5.68 -0.68
N TYR A 209 -4.14 5.55 -1.31
CA TYR A 209 -3.09 6.56 -1.23
C TYR A 209 -3.44 7.87 -1.95
N TYR A 210 -4.24 7.82 -3.01
CA TYR A 210 -4.77 9.01 -3.66
C TYR A 210 -5.70 9.83 -2.76
N TYR A 211 -6.56 9.16 -1.99
CA TYR A 211 -7.40 9.83 -1.00
C TYR A 211 -6.56 10.42 0.13
N ILE A 212 -5.49 9.75 0.58
CA ILE A 212 -4.53 10.37 1.52
C ILE A 212 -3.91 11.64 0.93
N TYR A 213 -3.49 11.61 -0.34
CA TYR A 213 -2.98 12.80 -1.02
C TYR A 213 -4.02 13.95 -1.07
N LYS A 214 -5.30 13.64 -1.30
CA LYS A 214 -6.40 14.64 -1.31
C LYS A 214 -6.63 15.35 0.02
N CYS A 215 -6.08 14.82 1.13
CA CYS A 215 -6.09 15.49 2.42
C CYS A 215 -5.21 16.74 2.45
N PHE A 216 -4.26 16.89 1.52
CA PHE A 216 -3.26 17.95 1.53
C PHE A 216 -3.58 19.07 0.54
N GLU A 217 -3.29 20.30 0.93
CA GLU A 217 -3.42 21.51 0.11
C GLU A 217 -2.17 22.37 0.24
N THR A 218 -1.74 22.96 -0.87
CA THR A 218 -0.64 23.93 -0.86
C THR A 218 -1.05 25.20 -0.13
N THR A 219 -0.23 25.66 0.81
CA THR A 219 -0.35 27.05 1.28
C THR A 219 -0.09 27.98 0.11
N LYS A 220 -1.08 28.80 -0.28
CA LYS A 220 -0.80 29.96 -1.15
C LYS A 220 0.19 30.84 -0.40
N ASP A 221 1.34 31.11 -1.01
CA ASP A 221 2.20 32.17 -0.52
C ASP A 221 1.43 33.49 -0.60
N PRO A 222 1.47 34.36 0.42
CA PRO A 222 0.84 35.68 0.36
C PRO A 222 1.49 36.64 -0.66
N GLN A 223 2.33 36.14 -1.58
CA GLN A 223 3.07 36.90 -2.58
C GLN A 223 2.91 36.37 -4.04
N GLU A 224 2.00 35.43 -4.30
CA GLU A 224 1.49 35.12 -5.66
C GLU A 224 0.08 35.71 -5.84
#